data_AF-A0A969DHI9-F1
#
_entry.id   AF-A0A969DHI9-F1
#
_cell.length_a   1.000
_cell.length_b   1.000
_cell.length_c   1.000
_cell.angle_alpha   90.00
_cell.angle_beta   90.00
_cell.angle_gamma   90.00
#
_symmetry.space_group_name_H-M   'P 1'
#
loop_
_entity.id
_entity.type
_entity.pdbx_description
1 polymer ?
#
loop_
_entity_poly.entity_id
_entity_poly.type
_entity_poly.pdbx_seq_one_letter_code
_entity_poly.pdbx_strand_id
1 'polypeptide(L)'
;MQQSSIRPYLIPALDAVKRSGQCNMFDSNCVIRTMQDLGYIEQADWLEANLDSYVDILMVQYLDWMDENQPASLAQQLARETGLEVIEE
;
A
#
# COMPACT_ATOMS: atom_id res chain seq x y z
N MET A 1 0.39 -19.80 -16.50
CA MET A 1 1.25 -18.62 -16.70
C MET A 1 0.41 -17.36 -16.51
N GLN A 2 0.26 -16.82 -15.29
CA GLN A 2 -0.51 -15.58 -15.01
C GLN A 2 0.11 -14.72 -13.88
N GLN A 3 1.39 -14.89 -13.55
CA GLN A 3 2.06 -14.16 -12.46
C GLN A 3 2.26 -12.65 -12.73
N SER A 4 2.07 -12.18 -13.97
CA SER A 4 2.40 -10.80 -14.35
C SER A 4 1.29 -9.78 -14.08
N SER A 5 0.05 -10.20 -13.84
CA SER A 5 -1.10 -9.28 -13.76
C SER A 5 -1.50 -8.87 -12.33
N ILE A 6 -1.01 -9.58 -11.30
CA ILE A 6 -1.41 -9.33 -9.89
C ILE A 6 -0.57 -8.22 -9.25
N ARG A 7 0.72 -8.11 -9.62
CA ARG A 7 1.67 -7.13 -9.06
C ARG A 7 1.19 -5.67 -9.06
N PRO A 8 0.58 -5.11 -10.13
CA PRO A 8 0.13 -3.72 -10.10
C PRO A 8 -1.02 -3.46 -9.10
N TYR A 9 -1.75 -4.50 -8.67
CA TYR A 9 -2.88 -4.36 -7.74
C TYR A 9 -2.54 -4.78 -6.31
N LEU A 10 -1.36 -5.38 -6.08
CA LEU A 10 -0.93 -5.83 -4.76
C LEU A 10 -0.67 -4.66 -3.81
N ILE A 11 0.06 -3.63 -4.28
CA ILE A 11 0.42 -2.47 -3.47
C ILE A 11 -0.81 -1.66 -3.04
N PRO A 12 -1.79 -1.35 -3.92
CA PRO A 12 -3.06 -0.76 -3.50
C PRO A 12 -3.87 -1.60 -2.51
N ALA A 13 -3.85 -2.94 -2.65
CA ALA A 13 -4.54 -3.83 -1.71
C ALA A 13 -3.86 -3.82 -0.33
N LEU A 14 -2.52 -3.81 -0.28
CA LEU A 14 -1.77 -3.62 0.98
C LEU A 14 -2.08 -2.29 1.64
N ASP A 15 -2.23 -1.23 0.85
CA ASP A 15 -2.59 0.08 1.36
C ASP A 15 -4.03 0.11 1.94
N ALA A 16 -4.96 -0.58 1.31
CA ALA A 16 -6.31 -0.77 1.84
C ALA A 16 -6.31 -1.51 3.19
N VAL A 17 -5.48 -2.56 3.31
CA VAL A 17 -5.28 -3.29 4.56
C VAL A 17 -4.66 -2.39 5.64
N LYS A 18 -3.62 -1.62 5.32
CA LYS A 18 -3.03 -0.67 6.27
C LYS A 18 -4.05 0.35 6.75
N ARG A 19 -4.86 0.90 5.83
CA ARG A 19 -5.92 1.86 6.15
C ARG A 19 -7.06 1.28 6.98
N SER A 20 -7.31 -0.03 6.92
CA SER A 20 -8.33 -0.66 7.77
C SER A 20 -7.94 -0.63 9.25
N GLY A 21 -6.63 -0.56 9.55
CA GLY A 21 -6.10 -0.53 10.91
C GLY A 21 -6.36 -1.83 11.69
N GLN A 22 -6.80 -2.90 11.01
CA GLN A 22 -7.19 -4.16 11.65
C GLN A 22 -6.01 -5.07 11.96
N CYS A 23 -4.85 -4.82 11.35
CA CYS A 23 -3.69 -5.71 11.46
C CYS A 23 -2.36 -4.94 11.44
N ASN A 24 -1.35 -5.54 12.08
CA ASN A 24 0.03 -5.12 11.89
C ASN A 24 0.49 -5.61 10.51
N MET A 25 1.03 -4.71 9.68
CA MET A 25 1.51 -5.07 8.34
C MET A 25 2.66 -6.09 8.37
N PHE A 26 3.37 -6.28 9.48
CA PHE A 26 4.38 -7.35 9.58
C PHE A 26 3.81 -8.74 9.89
N ASP A 27 2.52 -8.84 10.22
CA ASP A 27 1.82 -10.11 10.40
C ASP A 27 1.17 -10.53 9.07
N SER A 28 1.89 -11.33 8.29
CA SER A 28 1.44 -11.78 6.98
C SER A 28 0.13 -12.55 7.01
N ASN A 29 -0.11 -13.36 8.05
CA ASN A 29 -1.36 -14.11 8.20
C ASN A 29 -2.54 -13.17 8.43
N CYS A 30 -2.34 -12.16 9.27
CA CYS A 30 -3.38 -11.17 9.54
C CYS A 30 -3.66 -10.32 8.29
N VAL A 31 -2.63 -9.99 7.52
CA VAL A 31 -2.76 -9.24 6.25
C VAL A 31 -3.49 -10.04 5.19
N ILE A 32 -3.13 -11.31 4.97
CA ILE A 32 -3.81 -12.19 4.00
C ILE A 32 -5.29 -12.30 4.32
N ARG A 33 -5.63 -12.55 5.59
CA ARG A 33 -7.03 -12.63 6.03
C ARG A 33 -7.77 -11.31 5.82
N THR A 34 -7.14 -10.19 6.17
CA THR A 34 -7.75 -8.86 5.98
C THR A 34 -7.94 -8.55 4.49
N MET A 35 -7.00 -8.94 3.63
CA MET A 35 -7.17 -8.83 2.17
C MET A 35 -8.37 -9.63 1.68
N GLN A 36 -8.54 -10.86 2.16
CA GLN A 36 -9.69 -11.70 1.81
C GLN A 36 -11.01 -11.07 2.26
N ASP A 37 -11.07 -10.57 3.50
CA ASP A 37 -12.25 -9.91 4.07
C ASP A 37 -12.63 -8.63 3.29
N LEU A 38 -11.64 -7.94 2.73
CA LEU A 38 -11.83 -6.75 1.87
C LEU A 38 -12.15 -7.09 0.40
N GLY A 39 -12.15 -8.38 0.02
CA GLY A 39 -12.45 -8.85 -1.33
C GLY A 39 -11.26 -8.90 -2.29
N TYR A 40 -10.04 -8.69 -1.81
CA TYR A 40 -8.79 -8.82 -2.58
C TYR A 40 -8.31 -10.28 -2.63
N ILE A 41 -9.19 -11.20 -3.04
CA ILE A 41 -8.96 -12.65 -2.97
C ILE A 41 -7.72 -13.06 -3.78
N GLU A 42 -7.60 -12.60 -5.02
CA GLU A 42 -6.48 -12.97 -5.89
C GLU A 42 -5.13 -12.45 -5.37
N GLN A 43 -5.11 -11.27 -4.74
CA GLN A 43 -3.91 -10.69 -4.14
C GLN A 43 -3.54 -11.43 -2.86
N ALA A 44 -4.53 -11.83 -2.06
CA ALA A 44 -4.32 -12.64 -0.86
C ALA A 44 -3.76 -14.03 -1.21
N ASP A 45 -4.36 -14.72 -2.18
CA ASP A 45 -3.91 -16.04 -2.64
C ASP A 45 -2.49 -15.97 -3.22
N TRP A 46 -2.18 -14.91 -3.98
CA TRP A 46 -0.83 -14.68 -4.48
C TRP A 46 0.15 -14.43 -3.33
N LEU A 47 -0.23 -13.63 -2.34
CA LEU A 47 0.63 -13.31 -1.21
C LEU A 47 0.90 -14.55 -0.34
N GLU A 48 -0.11 -15.39 -0.13
CA GLU A 48 0.01 -16.68 0.54
C GLU A 48 1.00 -17.60 -0.20
N ALA A 49 0.95 -17.63 -1.53
CA ALA A 49 1.88 -18.42 -2.36
C ALA A 49 3.31 -17.83 -2.43
N ASN A 50 3.51 -16.57 -2.02
CA ASN A 50 4.80 -15.85 -2.13
C ASN A 50 5.22 -15.20 -0.80
N LEU A 51 4.90 -15.85 0.34
CA LEU A 51 5.16 -15.33 1.69
C LEU A 51 6.62 -14.93 1.92
N ASP A 52 7.57 -15.69 1.38
CA ASP A 52 9.01 -15.41 1.51
C ASP A 52 9.40 -14.05 0.93
N SER A 53 8.63 -13.53 -0.04
CA SER A 53 8.86 -12.21 -0.66
C SER A 53 8.13 -11.08 0.06
N TYR A 54 7.31 -11.37 1.07
CA TYR A 54 6.40 -10.39 1.65
C TYR A 54 7.12 -9.21 2.30
N VAL A 55 8.15 -9.50 3.09
CA VAL A 55 8.93 -8.45 3.78
C VAL A 55 9.63 -7.55 2.77
N ASP A 56 10.20 -8.11 1.69
CA ASP A 56 10.83 -7.33 0.63
C ASP A 56 9.83 -6.45 -0.12
N ILE A 57 8.62 -6.96 -0.36
CA ILE A 57 7.52 -6.17 -0.96
C ILE A 57 7.16 -5.00 -0.05
N LEU A 58 7.05 -5.21 1.27
CA LEU A 58 6.75 -4.13 2.21
C LEU A 58 7.87 -3.10 2.30
N MET A 59 9.12 -3.55 2.38
CA MET A 59 10.27 -2.68 2.65
C MET A 59 10.75 -1.90 1.43
N VAL A 60 10.52 -2.42 0.22
CA VAL A 60 10.97 -1.77 -1.01
C VAL A 60 9.77 -1.19 -1.74
N GLN A 61 8.93 -2.05 -2.31
CA GLN A 61 7.88 -1.63 -3.24
C GLN A 61 6.78 -0.81 -2.58
N TYR A 62 6.36 -1.20 -1.37
CA TYR A 62 5.30 -0.49 -0.66
C TYR A 62 5.78 0.85 -0.09
N LEU A 63 7.01 0.93 0.42
CA LEU A 63 7.59 2.21 0.88
C LEU A 63 7.78 3.19 -0.29
N ASP A 64 8.34 2.73 -1.41
CA ASP A 64 8.53 3.56 -2.60
C ASP A 64 7.19 4.09 -3.13
N TRP A 65 6.18 3.22 -3.24
CA TRP A 65 4.85 3.64 -3.68
C TRP A 65 4.20 4.63 -2.71
N MET A 66 4.37 4.44 -1.39
CA MET A 66 3.87 5.40 -0.42
C MET A 66 4.53 6.77 -0.61
N ASP A 67 5.84 6.83 -0.86
CA ASP A 67 6.55 8.10 -1.09
C ASP A 67 6.00 8.84 -2.32
N GLU A 68 5.82 8.12 -3.43
CA GLU A 68 5.25 8.66 -4.66
C GLU A 68 3.77 9.08 -4.53
N ASN A 69 3.04 8.46 -3.61
CA ASN A 69 1.61 8.68 -3.41
C ASN A 69 1.30 9.38 -2.08
N GLN A 70 2.30 9.97 -1.40
CA GLN A 70 2.03 10.74 -0.20
C GLN A 70 1.10 11.90 -0.56
N PRO A 71 0.04 12.15 0.23
CA PRO A 71 -0.68 13.38 0.09
C PRO A 71 0.32 14.53 0.28
N ALA A 72 0.25 15.53 -0.60
CA ALA A 72 1.05 16.74 -0.49
C ALA A 72 1.04 17.24 0.96
N SER A 73 2.15 17.79 1.44
CA SER A 73 2.23 18.27 2.83
C SER A 73 1.05 19.19 3.16
N LEU A 74 0.65 19.29 4.42
CA LEU A 74 -0.46 20.18 4.80
C LEU A 74 -0.22 21.61 4.27
N ALA A 75 1.04 22.05 4.23
CA ALA A 75 1.43 23.33 3.61
C ALA A 75 1.17 23.36 2.10
N GLN A 76 1.49 22.30 1.36
CA GLN A 76 1.21 22.18 -0.08
C GLN A 76 -0.29 22.05 -0.40
N GLN A 77 -1.07 21.40 0.47
CA GLN A 77 -2.53 21.34 0.34
C GLN A 77 -3.15 22.73 0.56
N LEU A 78 -2.76 23.41 1.64
CA LEU A 78 -3.22 24.77 1.95
C LEU A 78 -2.83 25.74 0.84
N ALA A 79 -1.59 25.70 0.37
CA ALA A 79 -1.10 26.48 -0.76
C ALA A 79 -1.97 26.34 -2.02
N ARG A 80 -2.35 25.10 -2.36
CA ARG A 80 -3.25 24.83 -3.49
C ARG A 80 -4.67 25.37 -3.28
N GLU A 81 -5.22 25.25 -2.08
CA GLU A 81 -6.57 25.70 -1.77
C GLU A 81 -6.68 27.23 -1.66
N THR A 82 -5.64 27.90 -1.15
CA THR A 82 -5.63 29.34 -0.93
C THR A 82 -4.95 30.13 -2.05
N GLY A 83 -4.32 29.45 -3.02
CA GLY A 83 -3.50 30.07 -4.05
C GLY A 83 -2.21 30.71 -3.52
N LEU A 84 -1.71 30.24 -2.37
CA LEU A 84 -0.44 30.69 -1.80
C LEU A 84 0.69 29.81 -2.34
N GLU A 85 1.86 30.38 -2.63
CA GLU A 85 3.03 29.58 -3.00
C GLU A 85 3.66 28.96 -1.74
N VAL A 86 4.03 27.68 -1.80
CA VAL A 86 4.81 27.03 -0.75
C VAL A 86 6.23 27.56 -0.85
N ILE A 87 6.71 28.22 0.20
CA ILE A 87 8.11 28.59 0.33
C ILE A 87 8.83 27.36 0.90
N GLU A 88 9.64 26.70 0.09
CA GLU A 88 10.58 25.66 0.55
C GLU A 88 11.88 26.37 0.99
N GLU A 89 12.36 26.08 2.20
CA GLU A 89 13.63 26.62 2.74
C GLU A 89 14.87 25.95 2.11
#